data_AF-A0A450UY61-F1
#
_entry.id   AF-A0A450UY61-F1
#
_cell.length_a   1.000
_cell.length_b   1.000
_cell.length_c   1.000
_cell.angle_alpha   90.00
_cell.angle_beta   90.00
_cell.angle_gamma   90.00
#
_symmetry.space_group_name_H-M   'P 1'
#
loop_
_entity.id
_entity.type
_entity.pdbx_description
1 polymer ?
#
loop_
_entity_poly.entity_id
_entity_poly.type
_entity_poly.pdbx_seq_one_letter_code
_entity_poly.pdbx_strand_id
1 'polypeptide(L)'
;MYPATVESTATLPAHYRVEKMKYAKRKQNGKNINDPTTILYNHRITVKDIPLEAYRYVVNGKPAIDWVMERQCVKTDKASGIKNDANDWACDTMNNPKYPLELLLRVITVSLRTMEIVDNLPNLE
;
A
#
# COMPACT_ATOMS: atom_id res chain seq x y z
N MET A 1 11.65 -1.62 -10.46
CA MET A 1 10.44 -1.36 -9.64
C MET A 1 9.35 -0.90 -10.60
N TYR A 2 8.09 -1.31 -10.41
CA TYR A 2 6.97 -0.81 -11.22
C TYR A 2 6.88 0.72 -11.05
N PRO A 3 6.85 1.50 -12.15
CA PRO A 3 6.92 2.96 -12.09
C PRO A 3 5.54 3.57 -11.79
N ALA A 4 4.98 3.25 -10.62
CA ALA A 4 3.74 3.89 -10.18
C ALA A 4 3.95 5.41 -10.07
N THR A 5 2.95 6.18 -10.50
CA THR A 5 3.00 7.64 -10.42
C THR A 5 2.86 8.07 -8.97
N VAL A 6 3.90 8.69 -8.40
CA VAL A 6 3.87 9.21 -7.02
C VAL A 6 3.78 10.73 -7.05
N GLU A 7 2.58 11.26 -6.80
CA GLU A 7 2.37 12.68 -6.59
C GLU A 7 2.69 13.02 -5.13
N SER A 8 3.65 13.92 -4.91
CA SER A 8 4.13 14.21 -3.57
C SER A 8 4.53 15.68 -3.41
N THR A 9 4.09 16.28 -2.31
CA THR A 9 4.61 17.57 -1.80
C THR A 9 5.58 17.39 -0.63
N ALA A 10 6.00 16.15 -0.35
CA ALA A 10 6.84 15.82 0.80
C ALA A 10 8.30 16.22 0.55
N THR A 11 8.78 17.23 1.29
CA THR A 11 10.19 17.66 1.30
C THR A 11 10.99 17.24 2.54
N LEU A 12 10.33 16.99 3.67
CA LEU A 12 10.97 16.65 4.95
C LEU A 12 10.70 15.20 5.34
N PRO A 13 11.56 14.54 6.14
CA PRO A 13 11.35 13.16 6.57
C PRO A 13 10.00 12.94 7.29
N ALA A 14 9.57 13.90 8.11
CA ALA A 14 8.29 13.84 8.82
C ALA A 14 7.06 13.81 7.89
N HIS A 15 7.19 14.31 6.64
CA HIS A 15 6.09 14.30 5.67
C HIS A 15 5.73 12.89 5.17
N TYR A 16 6.60 11.90 5.39
CA TYR A 16 6.34 10.50 5.04
C TYR A 16 5.59 9.72 6.12
N ARG A 17 5.23 10.37 7.25
CA ARG A 17 4.42 9.74 8.27
C ARG A 17 3.07 9.29 7.70
N VAL A 18 2.70 8.03 7.97
CA VAL A 18 1.41 7.44 7.59
C VAL A 18 0.52 7.28 8.81
N GLU A 19 -0.73 7.72 8.70
CA GLU A 19 -1.77 7.42 9.70
C GLU A 19 -2.58 6.21 9.28
N LYS A 20 -3.18 6.27 8.09
CA LYS A 20 -3.93 5.17 7.49
C LYS A 20 -4.09 5.39 5.99
N MET A 21 -3.54 4.48 5.20
CA MET A 21 -3.70 4.51 3.74
C MET A 21 -5.15 4.20 3.36
N LYS A 22 -5.62 4.80 2.27
CA LYS A 22 -6.99 4.61 1.78
C LYS A 22 -7.00 4.58 0.26
N TYR A 23 -7.89 3.79 -0.32
CA TYR A 23 -8.23 3.98 -1.72
C TYR A 23 -8.90 5.33 -1.93
N ALA A 24 -8.60 5.95 -3.06
CA ALA A 24 -9.43 7.03 -3.57
C ALA A 24 -10.86 6.52 -3.80
N LYS A 25 -11.79 7.45 -3.96
CA LYS A 25 -13.19 7.13 -4.25
C LYS A 25 -13.52 7.52 -5.67
N ARG A 26 -14.23 6.64 -6.38
CA ARG A 26 -14.82 6.94 -7.68
C ARG A 26 -16.31 6.68 -7.67
N LYS A 27 -17.06 7.38 -8.52
CA LYS A 27 -18.50 7.12 -8.69
C LYS A 27 -18.71 5.97 -9.67
N GLN A 28 -19.47 4.97 -9.25
CA GLN A 28 -20.00 3.93 -10.11
C GLN A 28 -21.48 3.77 -9.80
N ASN A 29 -22.34 3.92 -10.82
CA ASN A 29 -23.80 3.84 -10.69
C ASN A 29 -24.37 4.71 -9.57
N GLY A 30 -23.87 5.95 -9.46
CA GLY A 30 -24.30 6.92 -8.43
C GLY A 30 -23.76 6.65 -7.01
N LYS A 31 -23.02 5.56 -6.79
CA LYS A 31 -22.43 5.22 -5.48
C LYS A 31 -20.92 5.48 -5.46
N ASN A 32 -20.42 5.90 -4.31
CA ASN A 32 -18.97 6.03 -4.09
C ASN A 32 -18.38 4.66 -3.77
N ILE A 33 -17.53 4.16 -4.65
CA ILE A 33 -16.78 2.92 -4.46
C ILE A 33 -15.28 3.20 -4.33
N ASN A 34 -14.52 2.23 -3.84
CA ASN A 34 -13.07 2.32 -3.83
C ASN A 34 -12.54 2.31 -5.27
N ASP A 35 -11.53 3.14 -5.52
CA ASP A 35 -10.72 3.13 -6.72
C ASP A 35 -9.35 2.53 -6.42
N PRO A 36 -9.12 1.25 -6.73
CA PRO A 36 -7.85 0.57 -6.45
C PRO A 36 -6.69 1.07 -7.32
N THR A 37 -6.93 1.90 -8.34
CA THR A 37 -5.86 2.50 -9.15
C THR A 37 -5.12 3.61 -8.40
N THR A 38 -5.71 4.13 -7.32
CA THR A 38 -5.17 5.27 -6.58
C THR A 38 -5.22 5.02 -5.07
N ILE A 39 -4.05 5.07 -4.43
CA ILE A 39 -3.89 5.01 -2.98
C ILE A 39 -3.50 6.38 -2.44
N LEU A 40 -4.33 6.90 -1.55
CA LEU A 40 -4.04 8.06 -0.71
C LEU A 40 -3.17 7.58 0.45
N TYR A 41 -1.87 7.85 0.39
CA TYR A 41 -0.92 7.46 1.42
C TYR A 41 -1.09 8.34 2.66
N ASN A 42 -1.09 9.66 2.47
CA ASN A 42 -1.43 10.67 3.47
C ASN A 42 -1.89 11.98 2.78
N HIS A 43 -2.00 13.08 3.51
CA HIS A 43 -2.44 14.37 2.95
C HIS A 43 -1.44 15.02 1.95
N ARG A 44 -0.23 14.48 1.82
CA ARG A 44 0.84 15.02 0.95
C ARG A 44 1.22 14.12 -0.20
N ILE A 45 0.97 12.81 -0.08
CA ILE A 45 1.47 11.78 -0.98
C ILE A 45 0.31 10.94 -1.49
N THR A 46 0.22 10.81 -2.81
CA THR A 46 -0.75 9.96 -3.51
C THR A 46 0.00 9.08 -4.50
N VAL A 47 -0.32 7.78 -4.50
CA VAL A 47 0.18 6.82 -5.48
C VAL A 47 -0.94 6.55 -6.48
N LYS A 48 -0.69 6.81 -7.76
CA LYS A 48 -1.63 6.67 -8.87
C LYS A 48 -1.16 5.61 -9.86
N ASP A 49 -2.06 5.29 -10.79
CA ASP A 49 -1.82 4.40 -11.92
C ASP A 49 -1.38 2.99 -11.50
N ILE A 50 -1.93 2.50 -10.39
CA ILE A 50 -1.67 1.14 -9.90
C ILE A 50 -2.46 0.15 -10.80
N PRO A 51 -1.79 -0.81 -11.47
CA PRO A 51 -2.48 -1.79 -12.31
C PRO A 51 -3.41 -2.67 -11.49
N LEU A 52 -4.59 -2.97 -12.02
CA LEU A 52 -5.57 -3.81 -11.33
C LEU A 52 -5.07 -5.25 -11.15
N GLU A 53 -4.19 -5.70 -12.04
CA GLU A 53 -3.54 -6.99 -12.02
C GLU A 53 -2.70 -7.19 -10.75
N ALA A 54 -2.16 -6.11 -10.17
CA ALA A 54 -1.38 -6.17 -8.94
C ALA A 54 -2.20 -6.66 -7.73
N TYR A 55 -3.54 -6.60 -7.81
CA TYR A 55 -4.44 -7.10 -6.76
C TYR A 55 -4.79 -8.59 -6.92
N ARG A 56 -4.42 -9.23 -8.03
CA ARG A 56 -4.59 -10.69 -8.22
C ARG A 56 -3.71 -11.50 -7.29
N TYR A 57 -2.56 -10.95 -6.86
CA TYR A 57 -1.69 -11.61 -5.90
C TYR A 57 -2.30 -11.55 -4.49
N VAL A 58 -3.02 -12.61 -4.14
CA VAL A 58 -3.75 -12.78 -2.89
C VAL A 58 -3.00 -13.72 -1.96
N VAL A 59 -2.79 -13.28 -0.71
CA VAL A 59 -2.16 -14.07 0.34
C VAL A 59 -3.12 -14.13 1.53
N ASN A 60 -3.45 -15.34 1.98
CA ASN A 60 -4.38 -15.55 3.10
C ASN A 60 -5.72 -14.82 2.94
N GLY A 61 -6.30 -14.88 1.74
CA GLY A 61 -7.63 -14.31 1.43
C GLY A 61 -7.67 -12.80 1.20
N LYS A 62 -6.53 -12.10 1.16
CA LYS A 62 -6.46 -10.66 0.90
C LYS A 62 -5.30 -10.31 -0.06
N PRO A 63 -5.47 -9.33 -0.98
CA PRO A 63 -4.38 -8.83 -1.81
C PRO A 63 -3.16 -8.40 -0.98
N ALA A 64 -1.96 -8.67 -1.47
CA ALA A 64 -0.73 -8.28 -0.76
C ALA A 64 -0.64 -6.77 -0.50
N ILE A 65 -1.15 -5.95 -1.44
CA ILE A 65 -1.23 -4.49 -1.30
C ILE A 65 -2.13 -4.09 -0.12
N ASP A 66 -3.29 -4.74 0.03
CA ASP A 66 -4.22 -4.49 1.13
C ASP A 66 -3.60 -4.85 2.49
N TRP A 67 -2.77 -5.89 2.55
CA TRP A 67 -2.01 -6.22 3.76
C TRP A 67 -1.06 -5.09 4.17
N VAL A 68 -0.36 -4.48 3.22
CA VAL A 68 0.53 -3.34 3.49
C VAL A 68 -0.30 -2.17 4.01
N MET A 69 -1.39 -1.80 3.34
CA MET A 69 -2.26 -0.69 3.74
C MET A 69 -2.84 -0.88 5.14
N GLU A 70 -3.17 -2.11 5.52
CA GLU A 70 -3.70 -2.43 6.84
C GLU A 70 -2.63 -2.40 7.93
N ARG A 71 -1.43 -2.93 7.66
CA ARG A 71 -0.37 -3.09 8.66
C ARG A 71 0.46 -1.82 8.83
N GLN A 72 0.68 -1.06 7.77
CA GLN A 72 1.42 0.21 7.78
C GLN A 72 0.48 1.36 8.15
N CYS A 73 -0.02 1.33 9.39
CA CYS A 73 -0.90 2.36 9.93
C CYS A 73 -0.60 2.63 11.41
N VAL A 74 -1.24 3.67 11.94
CA VAL A 74 -1.33 3.93 13.37
C VAL A 74 -2.62 3.32 13.88
N LYS A 75 -2.52 2.39 14.84
CA LYS A 75 -3.67 1.72 15.44
C LYS A 75 -3.49 1.61 16.95
N THR A 76 -4.50 2.00 17.70
CA THR A 76 -4.57 1.75 19.14
C THR A 76 -5.49 0.56 19.40
N ASP A 77 -4.99 -0.43 20.13
CA ASP A 77 -5.82 -1.52 20.61
C ASP A 77 -6.78 -0.99 21.69
N LYS A 78 -8.08 -1.30 21.56
CA LYS A 78 -9.12 -0.73 22.43
C LYS A 78 -9.12 -1.32 23.83
N ALA A 79 -8.73 -2.59 23.96
CA ALA A 79 -8.78 -3.29 25.24
C ALA A 79 -7.58 -2.93 26.12
N SER A 80 -6.38 -2.91 25.53
CA SER A 80 -5.12 -2.63 26.24
C SER A 80 -4.74 -1.14 26.22
N GLY A 81 -5.26 -0.35 25.29
CA GLY A 81 -4.82 1.03 25.06
C GLY A 81 -3.44 1.14 24.38
N ILE A 82 -2.81 0.01 24.03
CA ILE A 82 -1.47 0.01 23.43
C ILE A 82 -1.56 0.56 22.00
N LYS A 83 -0.79 1.63 21.76
CA LYS A 83 -0.63 2.23 20.43
C LYS A 83 0.44 1.47 19.65
N ASN A 84 0.08 0.98 18.48
CA ASN A 84 0.99 0.45 17.47
C ASN A 84 1.12 1.49 16.36
N ASP A 85 2.32 2.04 16.20
CA ASP A 85 2.65 3.05 15.20
C ASP A 85 3.73 2.51 14.27
N ALA A 86 3.35 2.13 13.05
CA ALA A 86 4.29 1.56 12.08
C ALA A 86 5.45 2.50 11.71
N ASN A 87 5.28 3.81 11.92
CA ASN A 87 6.32 4.79 11.64
C ASN A 87 7.50 4.71 12.63
N ASP A 88 7.26 4.24 13.85
CA ASP A 88 8.31 4.13 14.88
C ASP A 88 9.36 3.11 14.41
N TRP A 89 8.92 1.97 13.86
CA TRP A 89 9.85 0.98 13.28
C TRP A 89 10.60 1.52 12.05
N ALA A 90 9.93 2.30 11.20
CA ALA A 90 10.55 2.92 10.04
C ALA A 90 11.66 3.92 10.44
N CYS A 91 11.45 4.69 11.50
CA CYS A 91 12.42 5.66 12.02
C CYS A 91 13.52 4.98 12.83
N ASP A 92 13.15 4.16 13.81
CA ASP A 92 14.07 3.71 14.87
C ASP A 92 14.88 2.47 14.45
N THR A 93 14.25 1.58 13.67
CA THR A 93 14.90 0.33 13.23
C THR A 93 15.48 0.47 11.83
N MET A 94 14.68 1.01 10.89
CA MET A 94 15.11 1.12 9.50
C MET A 94 15.92 2.39 9.20
N ASN A 95 15.90 3.39 10.09
CA ASN A 95 16.48 4.71 9.83
C ASN A 95 16.01 5.31 8.48
N ASN A 96 14.77 5.01 8.08
CA ASN A 96 14.19 5.43 6.81
C ASN A 96 12.69 5.77 6.99
N PRO A 97 12.35 7.05 7.20
CA PRO A 97 10.96 7.49 7.31
C PRO A 97 10.11 7.24 6.06
N LYS A 98 10.74 7.02 4.89
CA LYS A 98 10.03 6.68 3.64
C LYS A 98 9.70 5.20 3.53
N TYR A 99 10.19 4.36 4.46
CA TYR A 99 10.06 2.92 4.37
C TYR A 99 8.63 2.43 4.11
N PRO A 100 7.56 2.93 4.78
CA PRO A 100 6.21 2.42 4.52
C PRO A 100 5.73 2.70 3.09
N LEU A 101 6.10 3.85 2.53
CA LEU A 101 5.81 4.19 1.13
C LEU A 101 6.61 3.29 0.17
N GLU A 102 7.91 3.12 0.41
CA GLU A 102 8.75 2.25 -0.41
C GLU A 102 8.31 0.79 -0.38
N LEU A 103 7.87 0.31 0.79
CA LEU A 103 7.31 -1.03 0.96
C LEU A 103 6.06 -1.21 0.11
N LEU A 104 5.14 -0.23 0.10
CA LEU A 104 3.96 -0.26 -0.76
C LEU A 104 4.34 -0.39 -2.25
N LEU A 105 5.26 0.45 -2.73
CA LEU A 105 5.72 0.45 -4.13
C LEU A 105 6.42 -0.87 -4.52
N ARG A 106 7.22 -1.41 -3.60
CA ARG A 106 7.87 -2.72 -3.76
C ARG A 106 6.83 -3.83 -3.85
N VAL A 107 5.82 -3.83 -2.97
CA VAL A 107 4.77 -4.87 -2.96
C VAL A 107 3.91 -4.81 -4.23
N ILE A 108 3.60 -3.62 -4.76
CA ILE A 108 2.95 -3.50 -6.08
C ILE A 108 3.78 -4.21 -7.16
N THR A 109 5.10 -3.97 -7.17
CA THR A 109 6.00 -4.62 -8.12
C THR A 109 6.06 -6.14 -7.92
N VAL A 110 6.19 -6.59 -6.68
CA VAL A 110 6.22 -8.02 -6.33
C VAL A 110 4.94 -8.68 -6.78
N SER A 111 3.77 -8.11 -6.51
CA SER A 111 2.49 -8.66 -6.96
C SER A 111 2.46 -8.89 -8.46
N LEU A 112 2.87 -7.89 -9.25
CA LEU A 112 2.88 -8.00 -10.71
C LEU A 112 3.84 -9.09 -11.21
N ARG A 113 5.07 -9.12 -10.67
CA ARG A 113 6.07 -10.13 -11.05
C ARG A 113 5.68 -11.54 -10.62
N THR A 114 5.05 -11.68 -9.45
CA THR A 114 4.54 -12.97 -9.01
C THR A 114 3.47 -13.48 -9.97
N MET A 115 2.51 -12.63 -10.36
CA MET A 115 1.47 -13.06 -11.28
C MET A 115 2.02 -13.35 -12.68
N GLU A 116 3.01 -12.59 -13.15
CA GLU A 116 3.74 -12.91 -14.39
C GLU A 116 4.38 -14.30 -14.34
N ILE A 117 5.01 -14.68 -13.23
CA ILE A 117 5.58 -16.03 -13.06
C ILE A 117 4.47 -17.09 -13.05
N VAL A 118 3.41 -16.87 -12.27
CA VAL A 118 2.28 -17.80 -12.14
C VAL A 118 1.58 -18.03 -13.48
N ASP A 119 1.35 -16.96 -14.24
CA ASP A 119 0.68 -17.03 -15.56
C ASP A 119 1.55 -17.75 -16.61
N ASN A 120 2.86 -17.84 -16.39
CA ASN A 120 3.81 -18.57 -17.26
C ASN A 120 4.11 -20.00 -16.77
N LEU A 121 3.47 -20.49 -15.70
CA LEU A 121 3.64 -21.88 -15.27
C LEU A 121 3.06 -22.83 -16.32
N PRO A 122 3.67 -24.02 -16.51
CA PRO A 122 3.10 -25.05 -17.36
C PRO A 122 1.74 -25.50 -16.83
N ASN A 123 0.90 -26.02 -17.73
CA ASN A 123 -0.34 -26.67 -17.32
C ASN A 123 -0.01 -27.86 -16.41
N LEU A 124 -0.86 -28.09 -15.40
CA LEU A 124 -0.84 -29.32 -14.65
C LEU A 124 -1.34 -30.46 -15.55
N GLU A 125 -0.54 -31.53 -15.64
CA GLU A 125 -0.96 -32.83 -16.16
C GLU A 125 -1.77 -33.62 -15.12
#